data_AF-A0A7W7D960-F1
#
_entry.id   AF-A0A7W7D960-F1
#
_cell.length_a   1.000
_cell.length_b   1.000
_cell.length_c   1.000
_cell.angle_alpha   90.00
_cell.angle_beta   90.00
_cell.angle_gamma   90.00
#
_symmetry.space_group_name_H-M   'P 1'
#
loop_
_entity.id
_entity.type
_entity.pdbx_description
1 polymer ?
#
loop_
_entity_poly.entity_id
_entity_poly.type
_entity_poly.pdbx_seq_one_letter_code
_entity_poly.pdbx_strand_id
1 'polypeptide(L)'
;MSVVGRVTLTDGFEVAETGEQTLELSGVEAYPGALTRAEAVARHIDILGLRGSVVQVQLVPKSERNGYATVTSSSATLRDYGGESGIVEWKLSLLRHGADSIIDLESRLTGAVRANDFSLAGERWHAPPPGHYGYFTGSTIPSTMTRTGVDGVMTVYRGVPAGVSPRWGCAVADYQRGRARILAGFPGREVTGLDQQVPASQWEIGNGLVRASFLFTAGSLEVASYTGGAWRPKVWNVDIGAGPITSWDSASILRNDPEACSLRLTDSRSPGRVALDLTVRRGSRLIEGYLQRGDSGTISVYLATAETMTNNTSYLVRSTDDANSNRATCGSARTFTAHANGGLTKTSVTAMDFYLGVVAGGAAAVSGDQATNLRDQYIAAMPETTGAVRR
;
A
#
# COMPACT_ATOMS: atom_id res chain seq x y z
N MET A 1 -5.03 -22.81 11.89
CA MET A 1 -4.72 -21.38 12.05
C MET A 1 -5.91 -20.59 11.53
N SER A 2 -6.38 -19.64 12.33
CA SER A 2 -7.44 -18.72 11.94
C SER A 2 -6.83 -17.39 11.50
N VAL A 3 -7.51 -16.62 10.67
CA VAL A 3 -7.04 -15.33 10.17
C VAL A 3 -8.13 -14.28 10.37
N VAL A 4 -7.77 -13.16 10.99
CA VAL A 4 -8.63 -11.97 11.11
C VAL A 4 -7.87 -10.80 10.48
N GLY A 5 -8.32 -10.33 9.33
CA GLY A 5 -7.57 -9.31 8.58
C GLY A 5 -6.20 -9.84 8.18
N ARG A 6 -5.12 -9.21 8.66
CA ARG A 6 -3.75 -9.66 8.40
C ARG A 6 -3.16 -10.51 9.53
N VAL A 7 -3.93 -10.75 10.59
CA VAL A 7 -3.46 -11.39 11.82
C VAL A 7 -3.80 -12.89 11.80
N THR A 8 -2.77 -13.73 11.71
CA THR A 8 -2.88 -15.20 11.79
C THR A 8 -2.87 -15.72 13.22
N LEU A 9 -4.01 -16.04 13.79
CA LEU A 9 -4.14 -16.56 15.16
C LEU A 9 -3.79 -18.06 15.20
N THR A 10 -2.86 -18.42 16.07
CA THR A 10 -2.21 -19.74 16.09
C THR A 10 -2.79 -20.67 17.15
N ASP A 11 -3.07 -20.14 18.33
CA ASP A 11 -3.52 -20.92 19.48
C ASP A 11 -5.06 -21.05 19.55
N GLY A 12 -5.54 -21.83 20.53
CA GLY A 12 -6.97 -22.09 20.73
C GLY A 12 -7.75 -20.80 21.04
N PHE A 13 -8.95 -20.68 20.45
CA PHE A 13 -9.81 -19.53 20.64
C PHE A 13 -11.29 -19.93 20.79
N GLU A 14 -11.99 -19.13 21.57
CA GLU A 14 -13.42 -19.19 21.78
C GLU A 14 -14.14 -18.28 20.78
N VAL A 15 -15.34 -18.70 20.42
CA VAL A 15 -16.25 -17.94 19.57
C VAL A 15 -17.60 -17.90 20.26
N ALA A 16 -18.09 -16.69 20.51
CA ALA A 16 -19.44 -16.46 21.01
C ALA A 16 -20.19 -15.56 20.03
N GLU A 17 -21.48 -15.84 19.82
CA GLU A 17 -22.38 -14.99 19.05
C GLU A 17 -23.52 -14.54 19.96
N THR A 18 -23.84 -13.25 19.92
CA THR A 18 -25.03 -12.70 20.58
C THR A 18 -26.07 -12.29 19.51
N GLY A 19 -27.32 -12.06 19.93
CA GLY A 19 -28.49 -11.89 19.05
C GLY A 19 -28.49 -10.68 18.09
N GLU A 20 -27.38 -9.94 17.95
CA GLU A 20 -27.27 -8.70 17.17
C GLU A 20 -26.15 -8.76 16.11
N GLN A 21 -25.89 -9.95 15.52
CA GLN A 21 -24.77 -10.15 14.58
C GLN A 21 -23.40 -9.79 15.19
N THR A 22 -23.29 -9.78 16.51
CA THR A 22 -22.04 -9.54 17.21
C THR A 22 -21.34 -10.88 17.41
N LEU A 23 -20.10 -10.95 16.93
CA LEU A 23 -19.21 -12.10 17.04
C LEU A 23 -18.06 -11.72 17.97
N GLU A 24 -17.94 -12.42 19.09
CA GLU A 24 -16.85 -12.26 20.03
C GLU A 24 -15.83 -13.38 19.84
N LEU A 25 -14.57 -12.99 19.68
CA LEU A 25 -13.44 -13.90 19.60
C LEU A 25 -12.52 -13.62 20.78
N SER A 26 -12.08 -14.67 21.47
CA SER A 26 -11.05 -14.53 22.50
C SER A 26 -10.11 -15.71 22.52
N GLY A 27 -8.86 -15.44 22.84
CA GLY A 27 -7.84 -16.48 22.89
C GLY A 27 -6.59 -16.00 23.60
N VAL A 28 -5.58 -16.85 23.57
CA VAL A 28 -4.27 -16.61 24.17
C VAL A 28 -3.23 -17.00 23.13
N GLU A 29 -2.17 -16.21 22.95
CA GLU A 29 -1.00 -16.59 22.16
C GLU A 29 0.22 -16.67 23.09
N ALA A 30 0.95 -17.79 23.09
CA ALA A 30 2.05 -18.01 24.04
C ALA A 30 3.45 -18.02 23.37
N TYR A 31 4.48 -17.64 24.15
CA TYR A 31 5.89 -17.88 23.86
C TYR A 31 6.63 -18.43 25.10
N PRO A 32 7.67 -19.27 24.94
CA PRO A 32 8.11 -19.88 23.69
C PRO A 32 7.10 -20.96 23.26
N GLY A 33 6.94 -21.16 21.96
CA GLY A 33 5.96 -22.10 21.42
C GLY A 33 5.85 -21.94 19.91
N ALA A 34 4.64 -21.68 19.42
CA ALA A 34 4.41 -21.32 18.02
C ALA A 34 5.01 -19.94 17.65
N LEU A 35 5.24 -19.08 18.65
CA LEU A 35 5.76 -17.73 18.48
C LEU A 35 7.05 -17.52 19.28
N THR A 36 7.94 -16.71 18.71
CA THR A 36 9.01 -16.05 19.45
C THR A 36 8.45 -14.89 20.29
N ARG A 37 9.22 -14.41 21.28
CA ARG A 37 8.84 -13.22 22.07
C ARG A 37 8.56 -12.01 21.17
N ALA A 38 9.39 -11.77 20.17
CA ALA A 38 9.24 -10.64 19.25
C ALA A 38 7.93 -10.74 18.44
N GLU A 39 7.55 -11.95 18.02
CA GLU A 39 6.29 -12.20 17.32
C GLU A 39 5.07 -12.07 18.24
N ALA A 40 5.16 -12.50 19.50
CA ALA A 40 4.07 -12.31 20.47
C ALA A 40 3.84 -10.82 20.79
N VAL A 41 4.91 -10.05 21.02
CA VAL A 41 4.80 -8.59 21.22
C VAL A 41 4.20 -7.91 19.99
N ALA A 42 4.62 -8.31 18.80
CA ALA A 42 4.04 -7.81 17.56
C ALA A 42 2.56 -8.14 17.43
N ARG A 43 2.19 -9.37 17.78
CA ARG A 43 0.81 -9.85 17.75
C ARG A 43 -0.10 -9.02 18.63
N HIS A 44 0.38 -8.70 19.84
CA HIS A 44 -0.32 -7.83 20.77
C HIS A 44 -0.67 -6.49 20.12
N ILE A 45 0.30 -5.85 19.45
CA ILE A 45 0.09 -4.58 18.76
C ILE A 45 -0.81 -4.74 17.52
N ASP A 46 -0.61 -5.80 16.72
CA ASP A 46 -1.41 -6.07 15.53
C ASP A 46 -2.90 -6.26 15.85
N ILE A 47 -3.20 -6.99 16.94
CA ILE A 47 -4.57 -7.20 17.42
C ILE A 47 -5.21 -5.87 17.81
N LEU A 48 -4.50 -5.02 18.54
CA LEU A 48 -4.99 -3.69 18.90
C LEU A 48 -5.24 -2.84 17.64
N GLY A 49 -4.35 -2.94 16.67
CA GLY A 49 -4.41 -2.23 15.38
C GLY A 49 -5.57 -2.61 14.45
N LEU A 50 -6.30 -3.70 14.73
CA LEU A 50 -7.47 -4.10 13.93
C LEU A 50 -8.70 -3.21 14.17
N ARG A 51 -8.75 -2.44 15.26
CA ARG A 51 -9.94 -1.68 15.65
C ARG A 51 -10.44 -0.75 14.54
N GLY A 52 -11.74 -0.81 14.26
CA GLY A 52 -12.42 0.02 13.26
C GLY A 52 -12.27 -0.45 11.82
N SER A 53 -11.46 -1.48 11.56
CA SER A 53 -11.24 -1.99 10.20
C SER A 53 -12.33 -2.98 9.77
N VAL A 54 -12.63 -2.98 8.47
CA VAL A 54 -13.38 -4.05 7.81
C VAL A 54 -12.38 -5.16 7.47
N VAL A 55 -12.66 -6.36 7.95
CA VAL A 55 -11.76 -7.51 7.83
C VAL A 55 -12.49 -8.72 7.29
N GLN A 56 -11.75 -9.51 6.53
CA GLN A 56 -12.13 -10.88 6.23
C GLN A 56 -11.74 -11.77 7.42
N VAL A 57 -12.66 -12.64 7.83
CA VAL A 57 -12.53 -13.54 8.99
C VAL A 57 -12.58 -14.98 8.49
N GLN A 58 -11.50 -15.72 8.72
CA GLN A 58 -11.37 -17.14 8.39
C GLN A 58 -11.05 -17.91 9.67
N LEU A 59 -12.02 -18.67 10.17
CA LEU A 59 -11.90 -19.45 11.39
C LEU A 59 -11.71 -20.93 11.05
N VAL A 60 -10.70 -21.55 11.66
CA VAL A 60 -10.47 -22.99 11.57
C VAL A 60 -10.48 -23.56 12.99
N PRO A 61 -11.26 -24.61 13.30
CA PRO A 61 -12.13 -25.39 12.40
C PRO A 61 -13.54 -24.80 12.16
N LYS A 62 -13.88 -23.66 12.76
CA LYS A 62 -15.25 -23.07 12.77
C LYS A 62 -15.61 -22.31 11.48
N SER A 63 -15.42 -22.94 10.32
CA SER A 63 -15.50 -22.29 9.00
C SER A 63 -16.91 -21.83 8.61
N GLU A 64 -17.95 -22.34 9.26
CA GLU A 64 -19.34 -21.92 9.12
C GLU A 64 -19.59 -20.47 9.57
N ARG A 65 -18.60 -19.84 10.23
CA ARG A 65 -18.60 -18.44 10.65
C ARG A 65 -17.65 -17.54 9.85
N ASN A 66 -17.07 -18.06 8.78
CA ASN A 66 -16.26 -17.26 7.87
C ASN A 66 -17.11 -16.16 7.21
N GLY A 67 -16.47 -15.03 6.91
CA GLY A 67 -17.15 -13.90 6.32
C GLY A 67 -16.42 -12.58 6.44
N TYR A 68 -17.14 -11.49 6.22
CA TYR A 68 -16.66 -10.14 6.48
C TYR A 68 -17.27 -9.59 7.77
N ALA A 69 -16.46 -8.84 8.52
CA ALA A 69 -16.88 -8.19 9.74
C ALA A 69 -16.16 -6.86 9.94
N THR A 70 -16.72 -5.97 10.75
CA THR A 70 -16.02 -4.78 11.25
C THR A 70 -15.57 -5.03 12.68
N VAL A 71 -14.30 -4.77 12.99
CA VAL A 71 -13.80 -4.88 14.36
C VAL A 71 -14.27 -3.68 15.18
N THR A 72 -15.21 -3.87 16.09
CA THR A 72 -15.79 -2.79 16.92
C THR A 72 -14.93 -2.49 18.14
N SER A 73 -14.35 -3.52 18.74
CA SER A 73 -13.35 -3.39 19.81
C SER A 73 -12.27 -4.46 19.71
N SER A 74 -11.07 -4.08 20.14
CA SER A 74 -9.92 -4.96 20.30
C SER A 74 -9.30 -4.72 21.67
N SER A 75 -8.83 -5.79 22.30
CA SER A 75 -8.05 -5.73 23.54
C SER A 75 -7.00 -6.83 23.53
N ALA A 76 -5.85 -6.53 24.10
CA ALA A 76 -4.77 -7.50 24.28
C ALA A 76 -4.03 -7.18 25.59
N THR A 77 -3.67 -8.21 26.34
CA THR A 77 -2.88 -8.13 27.57
C THR A 77 -1.64 -8.98 27.41
N LEU A 78 -0.47 -8.35 27.40
CA LEU A 78 0.82 -9.03 27.40
C LEU A 78 1.26 -9.29 28.84
N ARG A 79 1.48 -10.56 29.19
CA ARG A 79 2.17 -10.96 30.43
C ARG A 79 3.51 -11.58 30.08
N ASP A 80 4.57 -11.00 30.60
CA ASP A 80 5.95 -11.45 30.40
C ASP A 80 6.47 -12.04 31.71
N TYR A 81 7.02 -13.26 31.66
CA TYR A 81 7.56 -13.99 32.79
C TYR A 81 9.10 -14.03 32.70
N GLY A 82 9.72 -12.85 32.77
CA GLY A 82 11.18 -12.71 32.80
C GLY A 82 11.87 -12.84 31.44
N GLY A 83 11.16 -12.54 30.35
CA GLY A 83 11.64 -12.57 28.98
C GLY A 83 11.77 -13.97 28.37
N GLU A 84 11.76 -15.02 29.20
CA GLU A 84 11.89 -16.41 28.78
C GLU A 84 10.57 -17.00 28.29
N SER A 85 9.45 -16.59 28.90
CA SER A 85 8.11 -16.99 28.50
C SER A 85 7.09 -15.87 28.72
N GLY A 86 5.92 -16.01 28.12
CA GLY A 86 4.84 -15.04 28.24
C GLY A 86 3.62 -15.41 27.43
N ILE A 87 2.54 -14.67 27.66
CA ILE A 87 1.25 -14.85 26.99
C ILE A 87 0.67 -13.52 26.55
N VAL A 88 -0.05 -13.53 25.43
CA VAL A 88 -0.89 -12.44 24.95
C VAL A 88 -2.33 -12.91 24.99
N GLU A 89 -3.06 -12.50 26.03
CA GLU A 89 -4.50 -12.73 26.12
C GLU A 89 -5.21 -11.68 25.28
N TRP A 90 -6.08 -12.08 24.36
CA TRP A 90 -6.72 -11.14 23.44
C TRP A 90 -8.23 -11.36 23.35
N LYS A 91 -8.95 -10.27 23.06
CA LYS A 91 -10.38 -10.29 22.74
C LYS A 91 -10.69 -9.32 21.60
N LEU A 92 -11.53 -9.77 20.67
CA LEU A 92 -12.08 -9.00 19.58
C LEU A 92 -13.61 -9.07 19.65
N SER A 93 -14.27 -7.93 19.53
CA SER A 93 -15.70 -7.86 19.25
C SER A 93 -15.88 -7.39 17.82
N LEU A 94 -16.70 -8.11 17.08
CA LEU A 94 -16.87 -7.94 15.64
C LEU A 94 -18.36 -7.74 15.32
N LEU A 95 -18.68 -6.75 14.50
CA LEU A 95 -19.97 -6.66 13.83
C LEU A 95 -19.90 -7.49 12.55
N ARG A 96 -20.57 -8.63 12.52
CA ARG A 96 -20.55 -9.56 11.39
C ARG A 96 -21.50 -9.08 10.29
N HIS A 97 -20.96 -8.87 9.08
CA HIS A 97 -21.75 -8.46 7.91
C HIS A 97 -22.38 -9.66 7.19
N GLY A 98 -21.70 -10.81 7.19
CA GLY A 98 -22.19 -12.05 6.59
C GLY A 98 -21.08 -12.88 5.97
N ALA A 99 -21.45 -13.96 5.28
CA ALA A 99 -20.55 -14.72 4.41
C ALA A 99 -20.38 -14.05 3.04
N ASP A 100 -19.27 -14.30 2.35
CA ASP A 100 -18.95 -13.75 1.02
C ASP A 100 -20.03 -14.00 -0.05
N SER A 101 -20.92 -14.97 0.15
CA SER A 101 -22.05 -15.26 -0.74
C SER A 101 -23.22 -14.27 -0.65
N ILE A 102 -23.35 -13.52 0.44
CA ILE A 102 -24.52 -12.65 0.72
C ILE A 102 -24.17 -11.16 0.85
N ILE A 103 -22.90 -10.81 0.77
CA ILE A 103 -22.41 -9.43 0.83
C ILE A 103 -21.59 -9.10 -0.41
N ASP A 104 -21.70 -7.84 -0.81
CA ASP A 104 -20.75 -7.18 -1.69
C ASP A 104 -19.87 -6.23 -0.86
N LEU A 105 -18.70 -5.93 -1.39
CA LEU A 105 -17.82 -4.89 -0.91
C LEU A 105 -18.04 -3.65 -1.76
N GLU A 106 -18.17 -2.49 -1.12
CA GLU A 106 -18.34 -1.19 -1.76
C GLU A 106 -17.07 -0.37 -1.56
N SER A 107 -16.39 -0.05 -2.65
CA SER A 107 -15.22 0.83 -2.66
C SER A 107 -15.69 2.28 -2.81
N ARG A 108 -15.57 3.07 -1.74
CA ARG A 108 -15.90 4.50 -1.77
C ARG A 108 -14.70 5.29 -2.28
N LEU A 109 -14.73 5.61 -3.57
CA LEU A 109 -13.72 6.41 -4.24
C LEU A 109 -14.06 7.90 -4.05
N THR A 110 -13.64 8.43 -2.91
CA THR A 110 -13.98 9.81 -2.49
C THR A 110 -12.87 10.79 -2.88
N GLY A 111 -13.24 12.04 -3.14
CA GLY A 111 -12.28 13.13 -3.38
C GLY A 111 -12.29 13.68 -4.80
N ALA A 112 -11.30 14.52 -5.06
CA ALA A 112 -11.10 15.22 -6.32
C ALA A 112 -9.78 14.80 -6.96
N VAL A 113 -9.70 15.00 -8.28
CA VAL A 113 -8.45 14.86 -9.04
C VAL A 113 -7.39 15.77 -8.43
N ARG A 114 -6.13 15.33 -8.39
CA ARG A 114 -5.01 16.12 -7.88
C ARG A 114 -4.95 17.46 -8.60
N ALA A 115 -4.87 18.54 -7.82
CA ALA A 115 -4.57 19.85 -8.36
C ALA A 115 -3.22 19.79 -9.10
N ASN A 116 -3.24 20.17 -10.37
CA ASN A 116 -2.08 20.04 -11.25
C ASN A 116 -1.90 21.28 -12.12
N ASP A 117 -0.65 21.58 -12.47
CA ASP A 117 -0.27 22.81 -13.19
C ASP A 117 -0.46 22.68 -14.71
N PHE A 118 -1.08 21.59 -15.16
CA PHE A 118 -1.12 21.16 -16.56
C PHE A 118 -2.56 20.99 -17.10
N SER A 119 -3.57 21.34 -16.31
CA SER A 119 -4.99 21.19 -16.65
C SER A 119 -5.41 19.76 -17.05
N LEU A 120 -4.75 18.76 -16.47
CA LEU A 120 -5.03 17.35 -16.73
C LEU A 120 -6.23 16.87 -15.92
N ALA A 121 -7.17 16.20 -16.59
CA ALA A 121 -8.33 15.58 -15.95
C ALA A 121 -7.99 14.26 -15.23
N GLY A 122 -6.88 13.62 -15.60
CA GLY A 122 -6.52 12.28 -15.15
C GLY A 122 -7.49 11.19 -15.57
N GLU A 123 -7.28 9.97 -15.08
CA GLU A 123 -8.12 8.81 -15.33
C GLU A 123 -8.42 8.12 -14.01
N ARG A 124 -9.68 8.18 -13.56
CA ARG A 124 -10.10 7.44 -12.36
C ARG A 124 -10.04 5.94 -12.64
N TRP A 125 -9.53 5.20 -11.67
CA TRP A 125 -9.32 3.77 -11.78
C TRP A 125 -9.58 3.10 -10.44
N HIS A 126 -9.79 1.79 -10.47
CA HIS A 126 -9.98 0.98 -9.28
C HIS A 126 -9.56 -0.47 -9.55
N ALA A 127 -8.95 -1.12 -8.56
CA ALA A 127 -8.45 -2.47 -8.68
C ALA A 127 -8.84 -3.28 -7.43
N PRO A 128 -9.94 -4.05 -7.49
CA PRO A 128 -10.27 -5.00 -6.43
C PRO A 128 -9.23 -6.15 -6.36
N PRO A 129 -9.23 -6.96 -5.29
CA PRO A 129 -8.33 -8.11 -5.15
C PRO A 129 -8.43 -9.08 -6.34
N PRO A 130 -7.32 -9.75 -6.73
CA PRO A 130 -7.36 -10.92 -7.60
C PRO A 130 -8.41 -11.93 -7.12
N GLY A 131 -9.32 -12.36 -8.02
CA GLY A 131 -10.40 -13.30 -7.71
C GLY A 131 -11.73 -12.63 -7.31
N HIS A 132 -11.84 -11.31 -7.38
CA HIS A 132 -13.12 -10.63 -7.24
C HIS A 132 -14.10 -10.99 -8.37
N TYR A 133 -15.38 -10.76 -8.15
CA TYR A 133 -16.46 -11.02 -9.11
C TYR A 133 -17.58 -9.99 -8.97
N GLY A 134 -18.54 -9.98 -9.90
CA GLY A 134 -19.74 -9.14 -9.79
C GLY A 134 -19.48 -7.62 -9.76
N TYR A 135 -18.43 -7.15 -10.43
CA TYR A 135 -18.06 -5.73 -10.41
C TYR A 135 -19.14 -4.83 -11.04
N PHE A 136 -19.62 -3.85 -10.27
CA PHE A 136 -20.76 -3.01 -10.62
C PHE A 136 -20.49 -1.53 -10.34
N THR A 137 -20.81 -0.66 -11.30
CA THR A 137 -20.66 0.80 -11.23
C THR A 137 -21.92 1.54 -11.68
N GLY A 138 -23.09 0.92 -11.54
CA GLY A 138 -24.35 1.48 -12.06
C GLY A 138 -24.53 1.18 -13.54
N SER A 139 -24.92 2.19 -14.31
CA SER A 139 -25.23 2.09 -15.75
C SER A 139 -24.01 2.15 -16.67
N THR A 140 -22.82 2.43 -16.13
CA THR A 140 -21.58 2.53 -16.92
C THR A 140 -20.73 1.28 -16.72
N ILE A 141 -20.09 0.82 -17.79
CA ILE A 141 -19.11 -0.28 -17.79
C ILE A 141 -17.71 0.32 -18.00
N PRO A 142 -16.86 0.37 -16.96
CA PRO A 142 -15.48 0.82 -17.09
C PRO A 142 -14.69 -0.11 -18.01
N SER A 143 -13.69 0.43 -18.72
CA SER A 143 -12.76 -0.41 -19.47
C SER A 143 -11.87 -1.19 -18.50
N THR A 144 -11.28 -2.29 -18.95
CA THR A 144 -10.45 -3.15 -18.09
C THR A 144 -9.11 -3.46 -18.73
N MET A 145 -8.12 -3.73 -17.87
CA MET A 145 -6.86 -4.37 -18.23
C MET A 145 -6.43 -5.29 -17.10
N THR A 146 -5.43 -6.14 -17.33
CA THR A 146 -4.88 -7.02 -16.30
C THR A 146 -3.41 -6.71 -16.01
N ARG A 147 -3.02 -6.86 -14.74
CA ARG A 147 -1.63 -6.76 -14.27
C ARG A 147 -1.28 -8.03 -13.51
N THR A 148 -0.24 -8.74 -13.95
CA THR A 148 0.28 -9.90 -13.21
C THR A 148 1.22 -9.43 -12.11
N GLY A 149 0.80 -9.62 -10.86
CA GLY A 149 1.60 -9.37 -9.65
C GLY A 149 2.10 -10.66 -9.01
N VAL A 150 2.76 -10.51 -7.86
CA VAL A 150 3.24 -11.63 -7.05
C VAL A 150 2.09 -12.54 -6.58
N ASP A 151 0.92 -11.96 -6.29
CA ASP A 151 -0.24 -12.69 -5.78
C ASP A 151 -1.22 -13.15 -6.88
N GLY A 152 -0.78 -13.08 -8.16
CA GLY A 152 -1.58 -13.50 -9.31
C GLY A 152 -2.04 -12.33 -10.20
N VAL A 153 -3.00 -12.63 -11.07
CA VAL A 153 -3.53 -11.67 -12.06
C VAL A 153 -4.58 -10.78 -11.42
N MET A 154 -4.35 -9.46 -11.48
CA MET A 154 -5.25 -8.45 -10.97
C MET A 154 -5.92 -7.70 -12.12
N THR A 155 -7.23 -7.49 -12.02
CA THR A 155 -7.97 -6.66 -12.98
C THR A 155 -8.00 -5.21 -12.50
N VAL A 156 -7.64 -4.29 -13.39
CA VAL A 156 -7.74 -2.84 -13.16
C VAL A 156 -8.88 -2.31 -14.01
N TYR A 157 -9.87 -1.71 -13.36
CA TYR A 157 -10.96 -0.98 -14.00
C TYR A 157 -10.54 0.46 -14.22
N ARG A 158 -10.71 0.95 -15.44
CA ARG A 158 -10.24 2.25 -15.90
C ARG A 158 -11.41 3.10 -16.40
N GLY A 159 -11.30 4.41 -16.21
CA GLY A 159 -12.38 5.35 -16.52
C GLY A 159 -13.59 5.19 -15.59
N VAL A 160 -13.36 4.90 -14.30
CA VAL A 160 -14.45 4.79 -13.32
C VAL A 160 -15.16 6.15 -13.21
N PRO A 161 -16.51 6.22 -13.35
CA PRO A 161 -17.23 7.48 -13.33
C PRO A 161 -17.04 8.26 -12.01
N ALA A 162 -17.18 9.59 -12.09
CA ALA A 162 -17.19 10.45 -10.91
C ALA A 162 -18.39 10.12 -10.01
N GLY A 163 -18.21 10.17 -8.68
CA GLY A 163 -19.30 10.03 -7.73
C GLY A 163 -19.93 8.62 -7.66
N VAL A 164 -19.30 7.63 -8.28
CA VAL A 164 -19.73 6.22 -8.22
C VAL A 164 -18.83 5.47 -7.24
N SER A 165 -19.45 4.65 -6.39
CA SER A 165 -18.77 3.69 -5.52
C SER A 165 -18.89 2.29 -6.12
N PRO A 166 -17.83 1.71 -6.70
CA PRO A 166 -17.91 0.37 -7.26
C PRO A 166 -18.30 -0.68 -6.19
N ARG A 167 -19.15 -1.62 -6.57
CA ARG A 167 -19.52 -2.79 -5.76
C ARG A 167 -18.98 -4.06 -6.39
N TRP A 168 -18.55 -5.02 -5.57
CA TRP A 168 -17.94 -6.25 -6.04
C TRP A 168 -17.98 -7.34 -4.95
N GLY A 169 -18.09 -8.60 -5.35
CA GLY A 169 -17.94 -9.74 -4.45
C GLY A 169 -16.49 -10.25 -4.44
N CYS A 170 -16.07 -10.88 -3.36
CA CYS A 170 -14.76 -11.51 -3.25
C CYS A 170 -14.77 -12.61 -2.21
N ALA A 171 -14.20 -13.77 -2.54
CA ALA A 171 -14.06 -14.85 -1.59
C ALA A 171 -13.21 -14.41 -0.39
N VAL A 172 -13.60 -14.82 0.82
CA VAL A 172 -12.89 -14.43 2.07
C VAL A 172 -11.39 -14.79 2.00
N ALA A 173 -11.05 -15.90 1.33
CA ALA A 173 -9.68 -16.37 1.11
C ALA A 173 -8.83 -15.44 0.23
N ASP A 174 -9.47 -14.67 -0.66
CA ASP A 174 -8.81 -13.93 -1.73
C ASP A 174 -8.67 -12.43 -1.42
N TYR A 175 -9.41 -11.90 -0.43
CA TYR A 175 -9.46 -10.45 -0.15
C TYR A 175 -8.09 -9.81 0.11
N GLN A 176 -7.13 -10.56 0.67
CA GLN A 176 -5.78 -10.06 0.93
C GLN A 176 -4.83 -10.19 -0.27
N ARG A 177 -5.22 -10.83 -1.38
CA ARG A 177 -4.36 -10.92 -2.58
C ARG A 177 -4.17 -9.54 -3.21
N GLY A 178 -2.94 -9.23 -3.63
CA GLY A 178 -2.60 -7.96 -4.27
C GLY A 178 -2.74 -6.72 -3.37
N ARG A 179 -2.94 -6.92 -2.06
CA ARG A 179 -3.12 -5.84 -1.08
C ARG A 179 -1.89 -4.93 -1.03
N ALA A 180 -2.13 -3.65 -0.75
CA ALA A 180 -1.10 -2.79 -0.21
C ALA A 180 -0.67 -3.32 1.17
N ARG A 181 0.63 -3.37 1.44
CA ARG A 181 1.19 -3.83 2.71
C ARG A 181 2.47 -3.09 3.06
N ILE A 182 2.76 -3.05 4.35
CA ILE A 182 4.03 -2.60 4.92
C ILE A 182 4.68 -3.80 5.60
N LEU A 183 5.96 -4.02 5.35
CA LEU A 183 6.81 -4.95 6.08
C LEU A 183 7.78 -4.15 6.95
N ALA A 184 8.00 -4.59 8.18
CA ALA A 184 8.94 -3.98 9.13
C ALA A 184 9.96 -5.01 9.63
N GLY A 185 11.22 -4.57 9.80
CA GLY A 185 12.30 -5.39 10.35
C GLY A 185 13.00 -6.29 9.31
N PHE A 186 13.96 -7.10 9.80
CA PHE A 186 14.65 -8.12 9.02
C PHE A 186 14.72 -9.45 9.80
N PRO A 187 14.14 -10.56 9.29
CA PRO A 187 13.33 -10.64 8.06
C PRO A 187 12.05 -9.78 8.16
N GLY A 188 11.57 -9.29 7.02
CA GLY A 188 10.42 -8.38 6.99
C GLY A 188 9.14 -9.06 7.45
N ARG A 189 8.49 -8.51 8.48
CA ARG A 189 7.18 -8.94 8.97
C ARG A 189 6.10 -7.97 8.53
N GLU A 190 4.99 -8.49 8.02
CA GLU A 190 3.83 -7.66 7.72
C GLU A 190 3.20 -7.10 8.99
N VAL A 191 2.88 -5.80 8.97
CA VAL A 191 2.33 -5.07 10.12
C VAL A 191 0.86 -4.68 9.91
N THR A 192 0.12 -4.62 11.01
CA THR A 192 -1.30 -4.21 11.07
C THR A 192 -1.47 -2.93 11.91
N GLY A 193 -2.44 -2.10 11.54
CA GLY A 193 -2.70 -0.83 12.23
C GLY A 193 -1.61 0.21 11.96
N LEU A 194 -1.57 1.24 12.81
CA LEU A 194 -0.69 2.41 12.67
C LEU A 194 0.40 2.49 13.75
N ASP A 195 0.22 1.80 14.88
CA ASP A 195 1.09 1.93 16.07
C ASP A 195 2.29 0.98 16.05
N GLN A 196 2.47 0.20 14.99
CA GLN A 196 3.59 -0.72 14.85
C GLN A 196 4.91 0.02 14.71
N GLN A 197 5.92 -0.47 15.42
CA GLN A 197 7.28 0.06 15.28
C GLN A 197 7.85 -0.32 13.90
N VAL A 198 8.25 0.68 13.13
CA VAL A 198 8.92 0.51 11.83
C VAL A 198 10.33 1.09 11.93
N PRO A 199 11.39 0.27 11.89
CA PRO A 199 12.75 0.79 11.86
C PRO A 199 13.00 1.58 10.57
N ALA A 200 13.61 2.76 10.68
CA ALA A 200 13.86 3.66 9.54
C ALA A 200 14.74 3.05 8.44
N SER A 201 15.54 2.04 8.79
CA SER A 201 16.44 1.31 7.89
C SER A 201 15.93 -0.08 7.48
N GLN A 202 14.78 -0.53 8.00
CA GLN A 202 14.24 -1.87 7.74
C GLN A 202 12.73 -1.82 7.52
N TRP A 203 12.36 -1.37 6.32
CA TRP A 203 10.97 -1.31 5.89
C TRP A 203 10.84 -1.62 4.39
N GLU A 204 9.69 -2.16 4.03
CA GLU A 204 9.22 -2.29 2.65
C GLU A 204 7.75 -1.85 2.61
N ILE A 205 7.36 -1.09 1.59
CA ILE A 205 5.96 -0.78 1.29
C ILE A 205 5.66 -1.22 -0.14
N GLY A 206 4.59 -1.96 -0.37
CA GLY A 206 4.30 -2.47 -1.72
C GLY A 206 2.89 -3.05 -1.88
N ASN A 207 2.56 -3.46 -3.09
CA ASN A 207 1.23 -4.01 -3.44
C ASN A 207 1.29 -5.28 -4.31
N GLY A 208 2.45 -5.94 -4.38
CA GLY A 208 2.70 -7.09 -5.25
C GLY A 208 2.93 -6.75 -6.73
N LEU A 209 2.81 -5.49 -7.16
CA LEU A 209 3.15 -4.99 -8.50
C LEU A 209 4.34 -4.02 -8.48
N VAL A 210 4.41 -3.20 -7.43
CA VAL A 210 5.49 -2.28 -7.15
C VAL A 210 5.78 -2.32 -5.64
N ARG A 211 7.03 -2.09 -5.28
CA ARG A 211 7.46 -1.91 -3.89
C ARG A 211 8.53 -0.84 -3.79
N ALA A 212 8.58 -0.16 -2.65
CA ALA A 212 9.69 0.66 -2.23
C ALA A 212 10.29 0.11 -0.94
N SER A 213 11.61 0.18 -0.80
CA SER A 213 12.32 -0.22 0.41
C SER A 213 13.53 0.67 0.65
N PHE A 214 14.01 0.66 1.89
CA PHE A 214 15.30 1.24 2.24
C PHE A 214 16.45 0.51 1.52
N LEU A 215 17.55 1.23 1.22
CA LEU A 215 18.76 0.65 0.64
C LEU A 215 19.99 1.14 1.39
N PHE A 216 20.88 0.21 1.79
CA PHE A 216 22.05 0.52 2.62
C PHE A 216 23.29 0.99 1.82
N THR A 217 23.36 0.66 0.53
CA THR A 217 24.62 0.71 -0.23
C THR A 217 24.63 1.73 -1.36
N ALA A 218 23.47 2.20 -1.83
CA ALA A 218 23.36 3.22 -2.86
C ALA A 218 21.98 3.90 -2.82
N GLY A 219 21.95 5.22 -3.01
CA GLY A 219 20.73 6.02 -3.07
C GLY A 219 19.85 6.02 -1.84
N SER A 220 18.70 6.69 -1.94
CA SER A 220 17.79 6.95 -0.83
C SER A 220 16.69 5.91 -0.71
N LEU A 221 16.34 5.27 -1.84
CA LEU A 221 15.28 4.29 -1.93
C LEU A 221 15.46 3.36 -3.14
N GLU A 222 15.17 2.09 -2.94
CA GLU A 222 14.97 1.13 -4.02
C GLU A 222 13.47 1.09 -4.36
N VAL A 223 13.12 1.27 -5.63
CA VAL A 223 11.78 1.00 -6.16
C VAL A 223 11.88 -0.16 -7.12
N ALA A 224 11.23 -1.27 -6.78
CA ALA A 224 11.19 -2.46 -7.61
C ALA A 224 9.81 -2.68 -8.21
N SER A 225 9.77 -3.12 -9.46
CA SER A 225 8.53 -3.46 -10.16
C SER A 225 8.50 -4.95 -10.51
N TYR A 226 7.34 -5.58 -10.36
CA TYR A 226 7.12 -6.97 -10.73
C TYR A 226 6.40 -7.05 -12.08
N THR A 227 7.11 -7.42 -13.15
CA THR A 227 6.56 -7.44 -14.52
C THR A 227 6.49 -8.86 -15.10
N GLY A 228 6.22 -9.86 -14.25
CA GLY A 228 6.03 -11.26 -14.67
C GLY A 228 7.23 -12.17 -14.37
N GLY A 229 7.41 -12.53 -13.10
CA GLY A 229 8.31 -13.60 -12.67
C GLY A 229 9.41 -13.17 -11.68
N ALA A 230 9.86 -11.92 -11.75
CA ALA A 230 10.88 -11.40 -10.84
C ALA A 230 10.71 -9.90 -10.57
N TRP A 231 11.20 -9.46 -9.41
CA TRP A 231 11.33 -8.06 -9.07
C TRP A 231 12.47 -7.41 -9.85
N ARG A 232 12.21 -6.25 -10.45
CA ARG A 232 13.19 -5.45 -11.21
C ARG A 232 13.44 -4.14 -10.46
N PRO A 233 14.50 -4.04 -9.65
CA PRO A 233 14.78 -2.86 -8.85
C PRO A 233 15.39 -1.73 -9.68
N LYS A 234 15.05 -0.50 -9.31
CA LYS A 234 15.75 0.73 -9.68
C LYS A 234 15.99 1.56 -8.44
N VAL A 235 17.20 2.11 -8.33
CA VAL A 235 17.63 2.91 -7.18
C VAL A 235 17.43 4.39 -7.49
N TRP A 236 16.79 5.09 -6.58
CA TRP A 236 16.52 6.53 -6.68
C TRP A 236 17.15 7.27 -5.50
N ASN A 237 17.67 8.44 -5.80
CA ASN A 237 18.09 9.45 -4.85
C ASN A 237 16.92 10.39 -4.56
N VAL A 238 16.75 10.70 -3.28
CA VAL A 238 15.93 11.82 -2.78
C VAL A 238 16.89 12.84 -2.23
N ASP A 239 16.89 14.04 -2.80
CA ASP A 239 17.85 15.09 -2.50
C ASP A 239 17.11 16.39 -2.19
N ILE A 240 17.65 17.15 -1.24
CA ILE A 240 17.17 18.45 -0.79
C ILE A 240 18.18 19.58 -1.13
N GLY A 241 18.95 19.42 -2.21
CA GLY A 241 19.94 20.38 -2.71
C GLY A 241 21.30 20.31 -2.01
N ALA A 242 21.57 19.27 -1.22
CA ALA A 242 22.82 19.07 -0.49
C ALA A 242 23.41 17.66 -0.70
N GLY A 243 22.93 16.95 -1.71
CA GLY A 243 23.21 15.55 -1.96
C GLY A 243 22.10 14.63 -1.45
N PRO A 244 22.07 13.37 -1.92
CA PRO A 244 21.02 12.42 -1.54
C PRO A 244 20.95 12.18 -0.03
N ILE A 245 19.74 12.04 0.48
CA ILE A 245 19.47 11.55 1.84
C ILE A 245 19.82 10.06 1.86
N THR A 246 20.86 9.68 2.60
CA THR A 246 21.34 8.28 2.66
C THR A 246 20.80 7.50 3.87
N SER A 247 20.20 8.19 4.83
CA SER A 247 19.58 7.59 6.01
C SER A 247 18.40 8.44 6.49
N TRP A 248 17.45 7.80 7.16
CA TRP A 248 16.31 8.44 7.79
C TRP A 248 16.39 8.22 9.32
N ASP A 249 15.93 9.19 10.10
CA ASP A 249 15.91 9.11 11.56
C ASP A 249 14.74 8.26 12.06
N SER A 250 13.59 8.34 11.40
CA SER A 250 12.39 7.60 11.79
C SER A 250 11.53 7.17 10.60
N ALA A 251 10.74 6.12 10.81
CA ALA A 251 9.65 5.72 9.94
C ALA A 251 8.36 5.55 10.77
N SER A 252 7.22 5.99 10.23
CA SER A 252 5.91 5.90 10.89
C SER A 252 4.81 5.59 9.88
N ILE A 253 3.81 4.83 10.29
CA ILE A 253 2.71 4.41 9.42
C ILE A 253 1.61 5.48 9.47
N LEU A 254 1.28 6.06 8.32
CA LEU A 254 0.18 7.03 8.20
C LEU A 254 -1.14 6.37 7.80
N ARG A 255 -1.07 5.26 7.06
CA ARG A 255 -2.22 4.51 6.56
C ARG A 255 -1.84 3.06 6.32
N ASN A 256 -2.73 2.11 6.62
CA ASN A 256 -2.41 0.69 6.50
C ASN A 256 -3.62 -0.20 6.14
N ASP A 257 -4.34 0.18 5.09
CA ASP A 257 -5.49 -0.60 4.58
C ASP A 257 -5.07 -1.53 3.45
N PRO A 258 -5.79 -2.64 3.18
CA PRO A 258 -5.52 -3.50 2.03
C PRO A 258 -5.57 -2.77 0.68
N GLU A 259 -6.33 -1.69 0.58
CA GLU A 259 -6.48 -0.85 -0.61
C GLU A 259 -5.33 0.15 -0.77
N ALA A 260 -4.80 0.67 0.34
CA ALA A 260 -3.71 1.64 0.32
C ALA A 260 -2.91 1.68 1.63
N CYS A 261 -1.59 1.78 1.50
CA CYS A 261 -0.67 2.00 2.61
C CYS A 261 0.11 3.30 2.40
N SER A 262 0.43 3.99 3.49
CA SER A 262 1.28 5.19 3.49
C SER A 262 2.29 5.13 4.64
N LEU A 263 3.56 5.37 4.34
CA LEU A 263 4.66 5.41 5.29
C LEU A 263 5.32 6.79 5.24
N ARG A 264 5.59 7.39 6.40
CA ARG A 264 6.35 8.63 6.54
C ARG A 264 7.74 8.37 7.05
N LEU A 265 8.74 8.85 6.33
CA LEU A 265 10.14 8.91 6.74
C LEU A 265 10.48 10.33 7.16
N THR A 266 11.25 10.50 8.23
CA THR A 266 11.68 11.82 8.72
C THR A 266 13.20 11.86 8.87
N ASP A 267 13.78 13.00 8.51
CA ASP A 267 15.21 13.31 8.67
C ASP A 267 15.33 14.70 9.32
N SER A 268 15.98 14.75 10.48
CA SER A 268 16.13 15.97 11.29
C SER A 268 17.20 16.86 10.67
N ARG A 269 16.91 18.16 10.56
CA ARG A 269 17.84 19.12 9.98
C ARG A 269 17.99 20.33 10.89
N SER A 270 19.07 21.06 10.71
CA SER A 270 19.27 22.32 11.41
C SER A 270 19.38 23.45 10.38
N PRO A 271 18.39 24.34 10.28
CA PRO A 271 17.09 24.31 10.97
C PRO A 271 16.08 23.33 10.32
N GLY A 272 15.14 22.80 11.13
CA GLY A 272 13.92 22.15 10.63
C GLY A 272 13.96 20.61 10.50
N ARG A 273 13.18 20.10 9.55
CA ARG A 273 13.12 18.66 9.24
C ARG A 273 12.69 18.45 7.80
N VAL A 274 13.02 17.28 7.28
CA VAL A 274 12.52 16.78 6.00
C VAL A 274 11.57 15.61 6.29
N ALA A 275 10.45 15.56 5.58
CA ALA A 275 9.50 14.46 5.66
C ALA A 275 9.21 13.93 4.25
N LEU A 276 9.30 12.61 4.08
CA LEU A 276 8.92 11.91 2.86
C LEU A 276 7.76 10.97 3.16
N ASP A 277 6.62 11.24 2.54
CA ASP A 277 5.48 10.33 2.56
C ASP A 277 5.49 9.47 1.30
N LEU A 278 5.54 8.15 1.48
CA LEU A 278 5.42 7.16 0.41
C LEU A 278 4.05 6.50 0.51
N THR A 279 3.32 6.43 -0.61
CA THR A 279 2.00 5.79 -0.68
C THR A 279 1.96 4.78 -1.81
N VAL A 280 1.39 3.60 -1.54
CA VAL A 280 1.08 2.59 -2.55
C VAL A 280 -0.39 2.22 -2.46
N ARG A 281 -1.00 1.92 -3.61
CA ARG A 281 -2.41 1.52 -3.72
C ARG A 281 -2.49 0.16 -4.40
N ARG A 282 -3.44 -0.69 -3.99
CA ARG A 282 -3.74 -1.95 -4.67
C ARG A 282 -3.89 -1.70 -6.18
N GLY A 283 -3.24 -2.54 -6.99
CA GLY A 283 -3.29 -2.43 -8.45
C GLY A 283 -2.41 -1.37 -9.09
N SER A 284 -1.89 -0.37 -8.35
CA SER A 284 -1.00 0.65 -8.91
C SER A 284 0.34 0.07 -9.40
N ARG A 285 0.90 0.63 -10.47
CA ARG A 285 2.30 0.42 -10.91
C ARG A 285 3.26 1.45 -10.34
N LEU A 286 2.74 2.34 -9.48
CA LEU A 286 3.42 3.54 -9.03
C LEU A 286 3.54 3.55 -7.50
N ILE A 287 4.69 4.03 -7.03
CA ILE A 287 4.87 4.56 -5.68
C ILE A 287 4.64 6.06 -5.77
N GLU A 288 3.70 6.58 -4.99
CA GLU A 288 3.44 8.00 -4.86
C GLU A 288 4.32 8.57 -3.75
N GLY A 289 4.96 9.70 -4.00
CA GLY A 289 5.82 10.38 -3.04
C GLY A 289 5.40 11.81 -2.80
N TYR A 290 5.56 12.28 -1.57
CA TYR A 290 5.43 13.69 -1.21
C TYR A 290 6.57 14.07 -0.28
N LEU A 291 7.53 14.84 -0.79
CA LEU A 291 8.68 15.32 -0.03
C LEU A 291 8.41 16.76 0.44
N GLN A 292 8.65 17.02 1.72
CA GLN A 292 8.53 18.34 2.33
C GLN A 292 9.80 18.69 3.10
N ARG A 293 10.15 19.97 3.11
CA ARG A 293 11.24 20.56 3.90
C ARG A 293 10.75 21.85 4.57
N GLY A 294 11.44 22.27 5.63
CA GLY A 294 11.03 23.43 6.45
C GLY A 294 11.31 24.81 5.84
N ASP A 295 12.12 24.88 4.80
CA ASP A 295 12.61 26.10 4.16
C ASP A 295 12.54 26.00 2.63
N SER A 296 12.58 27.14 1.93
CA SER A 296 12.59 27.14 0.47
C SER A 296 13.96 26.70 -0.05
N GLY A 297 13.99 25.72 -0.94
CA GLY A 297 15.24 25.26 -1.53
C GLY A 297 15.02 24.34 -2.72
N THR A 298 16.06 23.56 -3.05
CA THR A 298 15.98 22.55 -4.10
C THR A 298 15.44 21.25 -3.52
N ILE A 299 14.56 20.59 -4.27
CA ILE A 299 14.11 19.22 -4.04
C ILE A 299 14.28 18.46 -5.36
N SER A 300 14.93 17.30 -5.31
CA SER A 300 15.14 16.43 -6.46
C SER A 300 14.86 14.97 -6.13
N VAL A 301 14.32 14.24 -7.10
CA VAL A 301 14.18 12.77 -7.04
C VAL A 301 14.63 12.21 -8.38
N TYR A 302 15.73 11.45 -8.39
CA TYR A 302 16.39 11.04 -9.62
C TYR A 302 17.08 9.69 -9.50
N LEU A 303 17.35 9.02 -10.62
CA LEU A 303 17.98 7.72 -10.64
C LEU A 303 19.44 7.80 -10.14
N ALA A 304 19.84 6.86 -9.30
CA ALA A 304 21.23 6.78 -8.83
C ALA A 304 22.20 6.47 -9.98
N THR A 305 21.78 5.61 -10.91
CA THR A 305 22.47 5.39 -12.18
C THR A 305 21.78 6.21 -13.26
N ALA A 306 22.53 7.12 -13.90
CA ALA A 306 21.96 8.03 -14.88
C ALA A 306 21.32 7.28 -16.05
N GLU A 307 20.07 7.62 -16.38
CA GLU A 307 19.38 7.13 -17.57
C GLU A 307 18.78 8.30 -18.37
N THR A 308 18.87 8.22 -19.70
CA THR A 308 18.24 9.21 -20.59
C THR A 308 16.71 9.06 -20.55
N MET A 309 16.05 10.14 -20.14
CA MET A 309 14.60 10.23 -20.03
C MET A 309 14.05 11.28 -21.00
N THR A 310 12.96 10.95 -21.69
CA THR A 310 12.21 11.89 -22.53
C THR A 310 11.22 12.67 -21.67
N ASN A 311 11.31 14.02 -21.72
CA ASN A 311 10.41 14.92 -21.02
C ASN A 311 9.08 15.10 -21.76
N ASN A 312 7.99 14.96 -21.02
CA ASN A 312 6.62 15.12 -21.49
C ASN A 312 5.81 15.93 -20.45
N THR A 313 4.59 16.31 -20.81
CA THR A 313 3.71 17.05 -19.88
C THR A 313 3.45 16.24 -18.61
N SER A 314 3.94 16.73 -17.47
CA SER A 314 3.79 16.15 -16.13
C SER A 314 4.59 14.86 -15.85
N TYR A 315 5.41 14.37 -16.80
CA TYR A 315 6.22 13.16 -16.55
C TYR A 315 7.47 13.03 -17.43
N LEU A 316 8.36 12.15 -17.00
CA LEU A 316 9.55 11.67 -17.68
C LEU A 316 9.45 10.16 -17.86
N VAL A 317 9.85 9.65 -19.02
CA VAL A 317 9.93 8.21 -19.28
C VAL A 317 11.23 7.89 -19.98
N ARG A 318 11.85 6.76 -19.63
CA ARG A 318 13.09 6.32 -20.28
C ARG A 318 12.88 6.22 -21.79
N SER A 319 13.82 6.74 -22.57
CA SER A 319 13.66 6.83 -24.03
C SER A 319 13.69 5.46 -24.73
N THR A 320 14.40 4.50 -24.16
CA THR A 320 14.53 3.13 -24.68
C THR A 320 14.17 2.10 -23.62
N ASP A 321 13.81 0.90 -24.08
CA ASP A 321 13.52 -0.22 -23.18
C ASP A 321 14.78 -0.68 -22.45
N ASP A 322 14.60 -1.19 -21.24
CA ASP A 322 15.65 -1.86 -20.47
C ASP A 322 15.84 -3.33 -20.92
N ALA A 323 16.78 -4.03 -20.30
CA ALA A 323 17.05 -5.43 -20.59
C ALA A 323 15.84 -6.37 -20.31
N ASN A 324 14.82 -5.86 -19.62
CA ASN A 324 13.58 -6.57 -19.31
C ASN A 324 12.39 -6.01 -20.13
N SER A 325 12.67 -5.28 -21.21
CA SER A 325 11.68 -4.65 -22.08
C SER A 325 10.79 -3.61 -21.37
N ASN A 326 11.26 -3.01 -20.28
CA ASN A 326 10.50 -2.03 -19.49
C ASN A 326 11.10 -0.62 -19.61
N ARG A 327 10.32 0.43 -19.32
CA ARG A 327 10.84 1.80 -19.19
C ARG A 327 10.59 2.35 -17.79
N ALA A 328 11.61 2.93 -17.16
CA ALA A 328 11.40 3.72 -15.95
C ALA A 328 10.51 4.92 -16.28
N THR A 329 9.62 5.29 -15.35
CA THR A 329 8.83 6.52 -15.46
C THR A 329 8.72 7.20 -14.11
N CYS A 330 8.74 8.52 -14.12
CA CYS A 330 8.49 9.36 -12.96
C CYS A 330 7.77 10.63 -13.39
N GLY A 331 7.07 11.29 -12.49
CA GLY A 331 6.36 12.52 -12.82
C GLY A 331 5.84 13.22 -11.58
N SER A 332 5.20 14.37 -11.78
CA SER A 332 4.64 15.22 -10.73
C SER A 332 3.39 15.90 -11.26
N ALA A 333 2.41 16.16 -10.39
CA ALA A 333 1.25 16.97 -10.74
C ALA A 333 1.64 18.45 -10.91
N ARG A 334 2.82 18.85 -10.44
CA ARG A 334 3.32 20.22 -10.50
C ARG A 334 4.42 20.37 -11.55
N THR A 335 4.65 21.59 -12.00
CA THR A 335 5.76 21.89 -12.92
C THR A 335 7.09 21.49 -12.31
N PHE A 336 7.98 20.89 -13.09
CA PHE A 336 9.33 20.49 -12.68
C PHE A 336 10.33 20.66 -13.83
N THR A 337 11.61 20.60 -13.51
CA THR A 337 12.69 20.50 -14.49
C THR A 337 13.24 19.06 -14.50
N ALA A 338 13.60 18.55 -15.67
CA ALA A 338 14.22 17.23 -15.78
C ALA A 338 15.63 17.27 -15.18
N HIS A 339 15.91 16.34 -14.27
CA HIS A 339 17.24 16.16 -13.68
C HIS A 339 18.16 15.44 -14.67
N ALA A 340 19.45 15.82 -14.71
CA ALA A 340 20.43 15.30 -15.68
C ALA A 340 20.60 13.76 -15.60
N ASN A 341 20.50 13.18 -14.40
CA ASN A 341 20.59 11.73 -14.20
C ASN A 341 19.28 10.96 -14.47
N GLY A 342 18.23 11.65 -14.96
CA GLY A 342 16.90 11.06 -15.14
C GLY A 342 16.09 11.13 -13.86
N GLY A 343 15.15 12.08 -13.81
CA GLY A 343 14.35 12.37 -12.63
C GLY A 343 13.80 13.78 -12.61
N LEU A 344 13.24 14.19 -11.48
CA LEU A 344 12.58 15.47 -11.28
C LEU A 344 13.46 16.36 -10.40
N THR A 345 13.51 17.66 -10.70
CA THR A 345 14.06 18.67 -9.80
C THR A 345 13.19 19.93 -9.79
N LYS A 346 13.06 20.53 -8.62
CA LYS A 346 12.37 21.80 -8.40
C LYS A 346 13.21 22.66 -7.47
N THR A 347 13.36 23.94 -7.81
CA THR A 347 14.12 24.91 -7.03
C THR A 347 13.17 25.93 -6.40
N SER A 348 13.59 26.55 -5.30
CA SER A 348 12.82 27.53 -4.55
C SER A 348 11.45 27.01 -4.09
N VAL A 349 11.39 25.77 -3.60
CA VAL A 349 10.18 25.12 -3.11
C VAL A 349 10.37 24.53 -1.72
N THR A 350 9.27 24.39 -0.99
CA THR A 350 9.20 23.70 0.31
C THR A 350 8.65 22.28 0.19
N ALA A 351 8.07 21.91 -0.96
CA ALA A 351 7.52 20.59 -1.19
C ALA A 351 7.53 20.19 -2.67
N MET A 352 7.54 18.88 -2.92
CA MET A 352 7.36 18.28 -4.23
C MET A 352 6.58 16.97 -4.10
N ASP A 353 5.47 16.87 -4.83
CA ASP A 353 4.82 15.60 -5.10
C ASP A 353 5.48 14.92 -6.31
N PHE A 354 5.52 13.60 -6.27
CA PHE A 354 6.02 12.81 -7.39
C PHE A 354 5.38 11.43 -7.43
N TYR A 355 5.61 10.71 -8.52
CA TYR A 355 5.46 9.26 -8.59
C TYR A 355 6.69 8.62 -9.21
N LEU A 356 6.97 7.37 -8.82
CA LEU A 356 8.01 6.52 -9.40
C LEU A 356 7.39 5.20 -9.82
N GLY A 357 7.72 4.69 -11.00
CA GLY A 357 7.19 3.42 -11.45
C GLY A 357 7.79 2.92 -12.76
N VAL A 358 7.07 2.02 -13.40
CA VAL A 358 7.50 1.36 -14.63
C VAL A 358 6.38 1.34 -15.68
N VAL A 359 6.76 1.57 -16.93
CA VAL A 359 5.97 1.23 -18.12
C VAL A 359 6.30 -0.22 -18.46
N ALA A 360 5.44 -1.13 -17.99
CA ALA A 360 5.63 -2.57 -18.18
C ALA A 360 5.46 -2.94 -19.67
N GLY A 361 6.45 -3.62 -20.24
CA GLY A 361 6.49 -3.91 -21.68
C GLY A 361 6.96 -2.73 -22.55
N GLY A 362 7.35 -1.61 -21.94
CA GLY A 362 8.10 -0.55 -22.60
C GLY A 362 7.39 0.01 -23.82
N ALA A 363 7.99 -0.09 -25.01
CA ALA A 363 7.37 0.33 -26.27
C ALA A 363 6.05 -0.40 -26.59
N ALA A 364 5.91 -1.64 -26.14
CA ALA A 364 4.75 -2.51 -26.38
C ALA A 364 3.77 -2.51 -25.19
N ALA A 365 3.86 -1.53 -24.29
CA ALA A 365 2.97 -1.43 -23.15
C ALA A 365 1.51 -1.34 -23.58
N VAL A 366 0.69 -2.18 -22.96
CA VAL A 366 -0.77 -2.20 -23.17
C VAL A 366 -1.40 -0.90 -22.67
N SER A 367 -2.54 -0.53 -23.24
CA SER A 367 -3.31 0.62 -22.77
C SER A 367 -3.62 0.47 -21.28
N GLY A 368 -3.23 1.47 -20.48
CA GLY A 368 -3.31 1.46 -19.02
C GLY A 368 -1.96 1.28 -18.32
N ASP A 369 -0.95 0.73 -19.00
CA ASP A 369 0.44 0.68 -18.53
C ASP A 369 1.38 1.58 -19.36
N GLN A 370 0.89 2.25 -20.41
CA GLN A 370 1.64 3.30 -21.10
C GLN A 370 1.91 4.49 -20.18
N ALA A 371 3.04 5.18 -20.37
CA ALA A 371 3.48 6.29 -19.50
C ALA A 371 2.39 7.35 -19.29
N THR A 372 1.70 7.75 -20.36
CA THR A 372 0.58 8.69 -20.35
C THR A 372 -0.58 8.20 -19.46
N ASN A 373 -0.96 6.92 -19.54
CA ASN A 373 -2.03 6.35 -18.72
C ASN A 373 -1.62 6.24 -17.26
N LEU A 374 -0.36 5.88 -16.98
CA LEU A 374 0.16 5.84 -15.61
C LEU A 374 0.15 7.24 -14.98
N ARG A 375 0.56 8.27 -15.72
CA ARG A 375 0.42 9.66 -15.29
C ARG A 375 -1.05 10.01 -15.01
N ASP A 376 -1.98 9.66 -15.89
CA ASP A 376 -3.40 9.96 -15.69
C ASP A 376 -3.99 9.24 -14.47
N GLN A 377 -3.58 7.99 -14.24
CA GLN A 377 -3.92 7.22 -13.04
C GLN A 377 -3.36 7.86 -11.77
N TYR A 378 -2.16 8.44 -11.81
CA TYR A 378 -1.59 9.20 -10.70
C TYR A 378 -2.40 10.47 -10.39
N ILE A 379 -2.72 11.25 -11.44
CA ILE A 379 -3.46 12.50 -11.31
C ILE A 379 -4.86 12.27 -10.72
N ALA A 380 -5.53 11.19 -11.11
CA ALA A 380 -6.87 10.84 -10.62
C ALA A 380 -6.89 9.63 -9.65
N ALA A 381 -5.81 9.42 -8.89
CA ALA A 381 -5.77 8.40 -7.84
C ALA A 381 -6.67 8.83 -6.66
N MET A 382 -7.85 8.22 -6.55
CA MET A 382 -8.82 8.57 -5.51
C MET A 382 -8.48 7.87 -4.18
N PRO A 383 -8.62 8.57 -3.03
CA PRO A 383 -8.80 7.92 -1.75
C PRO A 383 -9.92 6.87 -1.79
N GLU A 384 -9.60 5.65 -1.39
CA GLU A 384 -10.55 4.55 -1.32
C GLU A 384 -10.84 4.20 0.14
N THR A 385 -12.08 3.86 0.46
CA THR A 385 -12.43 3.16 1.71
C THR A 385 -13.41 2.06 1.37
N THR A 386 -13.11 0.83 1.79
CA THR A 386 -13.98 -0.32 1.52
C THR A 386 -14.94 -0.54 2.68
N GLY A 387 -16.23 -0.70 2.35
CA GLY A 387 -17.27 -1.11 3.29
C GLY A 387 -17.93 -2.41 2.83
N ALA A 388 -18.52 -3.16 3.75
CA ALA A 388 -19.40 -4.28 3.40
C ALA A 388 -20.84 -3.76 3.23
N VAL A 389 -21.51 -4.22 2.18
CA VAL A 389 -22.91 -3.93 1.90
C VAL A 389 -23.65 -5.24 1.62
N ARG A 390 -24.90 -5.33 2.08
CA ARG A 390 -25.74 -6.50 1.78
C ARG A 390 -26.10 -6.49 0.29
N ARG A 391 -25.99 -7.65 -0.35
CA ARG A 391 -26.36 -7.83 -1.76
C ARG A 391 -27.86 -7.67 -1.97
#